data_AF-A0A5N0ENF5-F1
#
_entry.id   AF-A0A5N0ENF5-F1
#
_cell.length_a   1.000
_cell.length_b   1.000
_cell.length_c   1.000
_cell.angle_alpha   90.00
_cell.angle_beta   90.00
_cell.angle_gamma   90.00
#
_symmetry.space_group_name_H-M   'P 1'
#
loop_
_entity.id
_entity.type
_entity.pdbx_description
1 polymer ?
#
loop_
_entity_poly.entity_id
_entity_poly.type
_entity_poly.pdbx_seq_one_letter_code
_entity_poly.pdbx_strand_id
1 'polypeptide(L)'
;MKPDVPHDRVWIDKQTPAAFRALIRVANEVHAAAAEAGLDRKLIELVNLRVSQISGCAFCLDTHQRAALAAGNTEQEIAVLPAWRRTELYSPLEQAALGLAEATATLPDEHTLEREYALARKVLTDDQLSVVVWAATTIGAFNRVSILSRHPVRASKEKSTMTTPASESKVVRNDEKHRYEVFYGGDLAGFAEYEERDDETVFTHTEIDGAFSGKGLGSTLAKHAVEDAVERNRAIRPLCPFIRAYLDKHPQYDAHVIGKGITR
;
A
#
# COMPACT_ATOMS: atom_id res chain seq x y z
N MET A 1 -12.55 -8.98 -0.40
CA MET A 1 -12.83 -10.16 -1.25
C MET A 1 -11.64 -11.13 -1.19
N LYS A 2 -11.84 -12.30 -0.55
CA LYS A 2 -10.87 -13.42 -0.56
C LYS A 2 -10.86 -14.00 -1.98
N PRO A 3 -9.71 -14.43 -2.53
CA PRO A 3 -9.66 -15.04 -3.85
C PRO A 3 -10.44 -16.35 -3.87
N ASP A 4 -11.13 -16.60 -4.99
CA ASP A 4 -12.05 -17.71 -5.26
C ASP A 4 -11.35 -19.06 -5.54
N VAL A 5 -10.10 -19.19 -5.08
CA VAL A 5 -9.32 -20.43 -5.19
C VAL A 5 -9.24 -21.03 -3.79
N PRO A 6 -9.59 -22.31 -3.59
CA PRO A 6 -9.39 -22.98 -2.30
C PRO A 6 -7.93 -22.83 -1.90
N HIS A 7 -7.68 -22.01 -0.89
CA HIS A 7 -6.33 -21.74 -0.44
C HIS A 7 -5.92 -22.84 0.56
N ASP A 8 -5.08 -23.77 0.10
CA ASP A 8 -4.62 -24.94 0.86
C ASP A 8 -3.53 -24.62 1.91
N ARG A 9 -3.07 -23.36 1.99
CA ARG A 9 -2.06 -22.92 2.97
C ARG A 9 -2.67 -22.07 4.09
N VAL A 10 -2.04 -22.13 5.25
CA VAL A 10 -2.32 -21.21 6.36
C VAL A 10 -1.73 -19.85 6.03
N TRP A 11 -2.54 -18.79 6.08
CA TRP A 11 -2.04 -17.41 6.03
C TRP A 11 -1.44 -17.06 7.38
N ILE A 12 -0.11 -17.13 7.48
CA ILE A 12 0.63 -17.00 8.74
C ILE A 12 0.36 -15.64 9.40
N ASP A 13 0.26 -14.58 8.60
CA ASP A 13 -0.07 -13.24 9.03
C ASP A 13 -1.51 -13.11 9.60
N LYS A 14 -2.45 -13.95 9.13
CA LYS A 14 -3.82 -14.00 9.65
C LYS A 14 -3.98 -14.93 10.83
N GLN A 15 -3.22 -16.02 10.85
CA GLN A 15 -3.24 -16.99 11.94
C GLN A 15 -2.59 -16.41 13.20
N THR A 16 -1.50 -15.65 13.05
CA THR A 16 -0.79 -15.00 14.16
C THR A 16 -0.67 -13.49 13.93
N PRO A 17 -1.79 -12.74 13.98
CA PRO A 17 -1.84 -11.35 13.54
C PRO A 17 -1.11 -10.38 14.47
N ALA A 18 -0.93 -10.72 15.75
CA ALA A 18 -0.14 -9.91 16.68
C ALA A 18 1.35 -9.89 16.31
N ALA A 19 1.92 -11.04 15.92
CA ALA A 19 3.30 -11.14 15.46
C ALA A 19 3.51 -10.38 14.14
N PHE A 20 2.57 -10.50 13.20
CA PHE A 20 2.63 -9.75 11.95
C PHE A 20 2.55 -8.23 12.16
N ARG A 21 1.68 -7.76 13.06
CA ARG A 21 1.64 -6.33 13.44
C ARG A 21 2.94 -5.87 14.09
N ALA A 22 3.61 -6.71 14.88
CA ALA A 22 4.91 -6.39 15.43
C ALA A 22 5.98 -6.25 14.33
N LEU A 23 5.97 -7.14 13.34
CA LEU A 23 6.86 -7.04 12.19
C LEU A 23 6.61 -5.77 11.35
N ILE A 24 5.35 -5.37 11.19
CA ILE A 24 5.01 -4.07 10.56
C ILE A 24 5.59 -2.90 11.36
N ARG A 25 5.50 -2.93 12.69
CA ARG A 25 6.12 -1.88 13.52
C ARG A 25 7.63 -1.82 13.32
N VAL A 26 8.31 -2.97 13.27
CA VAL A 26 9.75 -3.02 12.95
C VAL A 26 10.03 -2.33 11.61
N ALA A 27 9.26 -2.61 10.56
CA ALA A 27 9.42 -1.93 9.26
C ALA A 27 9.26 -0.41 9.34
N ASN A 28 8.30 0.08 10.13
CA ASN A 28 8.11 1.51 10.34
C ASN A 28 9.30 2.15 11.08
N GLU A 29 9.83 1.49 12.11
CA GLU A 29 11.03 1.96 12.83
C GLU A 29 12.25 1.99 11.91
N VAL A 30 12.42 0.96 11.06
CA VAL A 30 13.52 0.93 10.07
C VAL A 30 13.39 2.08 9.07
N HIS A 31 12.17 2.42 8.63
CA HIS A 31 11.97 3.57 7.75
C HIS A 31 12.27 4.91 8.43
N ALA A 32 11.89 5.07 9.71
CA ALA A 32 12.22 6.26 10.48
C ALA A 32 13.74 6.39 10.68
N ALA A 33 14.40 5.32 11.10
CA ALA A 33 15.85 5.27 11.27
C ALA A 33 16.60 5.50 9.95
N ALA A 34 16.07 5.02 8.81
CA ALA A 34 16.64 5.31 7.49
C ALA A 34 16.62 6.80 7.18
N ALA A 35 15.50 7.48 7.43
CA ALA A 35 15.38 8.93 7.22
C ALA A 35 16.34 9.71 8.12
N GLU A 36 16.48 9.30 9.39
CA GLU A 36 17.43 9.91 10.34
C GLU A 36 18.89 9.69 9.94
N ALA A 37 19.22 8.50 9.41
CA ALA A 37 20.54 8.16 8.89
C ALA A 37 20.85 8.77 7.51
N GLY A 38 19.93 9.58 6.95
CA GLY A 38 20.07 10.22 5.64
C GLY A 38 20.01 9.26 4.46
N LEU A 39 19.43 8.06 4.64
CA LEU A 39 19.18 7.12 3.54
C LEU A 39 17.82 7.42 2.91
N ASP A 40 17.84 7.68 1.61
CA ASP A 40 16.62 8.02 0.89
C ASP A 40 15.68 6.82 0.75
N ARG A 41 14.40 7.13 0.48
CA ARG A 41 13.39 6.10 0.28
C ARG A 41 13.69 5.21 -0.94
N LYS A 42 14.33 5.77 -1.98
CA LYS A 42 14.71 5.04 -3.20
C LYS A 42 15.61 3.85 -2.87
N LEU A 43 16.68 4.10 -2.10
CA LEU A 43 17.64 3.10 -1.70
C LEU A 43 17.01 1.99 -0.86
N ILE A 44 16.16 2.35 0.11
CA ILE A 44 15.47 1.35 0.93
C ILE A 44 14.58 0.45 0.06
N GLU A 45 13.91 1.00 -0.95
CA GLU A 45 13.12 0.19 -1.88
C GLU A 45 13.97 -0.67 -2.82
N LEU A 46 15.15 -0.21 -3.26
CA LEU A 46 16.11 -1.06 -3.97
C LEU A 46 16.60 -2.23 -3.12
N VAL A 47 16.88 -2.01 -1.82
CA VAL A 47 17.23 -3.08 -0.87
C VAL A 47 16.08 -4.08 -0.76
N ASN A 48 14.85 -3.61 -0.54
CA ASN A 48 13.68 -4.47 -0.41
C ASN A 48 13.43 -5.31 -1.67
N LEU A 49 13.53 -4.69 -2.85
CA LEU A 49 13.43 -5.36 -4.14
C LEU A 49 14.52 -6.42 -4.30
N ARG A 50 15.78 -6.07 -4.03
CA ARG A 50 16.91 -6.98 -4.25
C ARG A 50 16.84 -8.22 -3.37
N VAL A 51 16.53 -8.05 -2.08
CA VAL A 51 16.35 -9.18 -1.15
C VAL A 51 15.14 -10.05 -1.56
N SER A 52 14.07 -9.42 -2.07
CA SER A 52 12.90 -10.12 -2.61
C SER A 52 13.18 -10.90 -3.89
N GLN A 53 14.07 -10.40 -4.76
CA GLN A 53 14.53 -11.12 -5.95
C GLN A 53 15.31 -12.37 -5.55
N ILE A 54 16.22 -12.26 -4.58
CA ILE A 54 17.01 -13.40 -4.09
C ILE A 54 16.10 -14.45 -3.44
N SER A 55 15.12 -14.02 -2.66
CA SER A 55 14.19 -14.93 -1.98
C SER A 55 13.13 -15.52 -2.92
N GLY A 56 12.93 -14.95 -4.12
CA GLY A 56 11.86 -15.34 -5.04
C GLY A 56 10.44 -14.97 -4.56
N CYS A 57 10.27 -13.91 -3.77
CA CYS A 57 8.97 -13.53 -3.21
C CYS A 57 8.15 -12.68 -4.18
N ALA A 58 7.30 -13.31 -5.01
CA ALA A 58 6.50 -12.61 -6.02
C ALA A 58 5.61 -11.47 -5.47
N PHE A 59 4.98 -11.68 -4.30
CA PHE A 59 4.13 -10.67 -3.65
C PHE A 59 4.93 -9.44 -3.17
N CYS A 60 6.11 -9.66 -2.59
CA CYS A 60 6.97 -8.58 -2.15
C CYS A 60 7.60 -7.85 -3.36
N LEU A 61 7.92 -8.57 -4.43
CA LEU A 61 8.36 -7.95 -5.69
C LEU A 61 7.30 -7.00 -6.26
N ASP A 62 6.03 -7.43 -6.35
CA ASP A 62 4.94 -6.54 -6.80
C ASP A 62 4.77 -5.32 -5.89
N THR A 63 4.84 -5.53 -4.57
CA THR A 63 4.67 -4.46 -3.58
C THR A 63 5.80 -3.42 -3.67
N HIS A 64 7.04 -3.89 -3.67
CA HIS A 64 8.21 -3.02 -3.62
C HIS A 64 8.58 -2.44 -4.98
N GLN A 65 8.17 -3.07 -6.10
CA GLN A 65 8.30 -2.44 -7.42
C GLN A 65 7.46 -1.17 -7.51
N ARG A 66 6.19 -1.24 -7.07
CA ARG A 66 5.30 -0.07 -7.04
C ARG A 66 5.79 1.00 -6.06
N ALA A 67 6.30 0.58 -4.90
CA ALA A 67 6.85 1.50 -3.91
C ALA A 67 8.15 2.18 -4.40
N ALA A 68 9.04 1.46 -5.06
CA ALA A 68 10.27 2.00 -5.66
C ALA A 68 9.94 3.06 -6.72
N LEU A 69 9.02 2.77 -7.64
CA LEU A 69 8.57 3.76 -8.63
C LEU A 69 7.97 5.00 -7.96
N ALA A 70 7.13 4.81 -6.94
CA ALA A 70 6.54 5.93 -6.18
C ALA A 70 7.60 6.75 -5.41
N ALA A 71 8.71 6.12 -5.02
CA ALA A 71 9.85 6.77 -4.38
C ALA A 71 10.78 7.51 -5.37
N GLY A 72 10.58 7.33 -6.69
CA GLY A 72 11.37 7.98 -7.73
C GLY A 72 12.50 7.11 -8.29
N ASN A 73 12.47 5.79 -8.08
CA ASN A 73 13.29 4.89 -8.89
C ASN A 73 12.77 4.80 -10.32
N THR A 74 13.68 4.61 -11.27
CA THR A 74 13.31 4.43 -12.67
C THR A 74 13.00 2.97 -12.99
N GLU A 75 12.22 2.72 -14.04
CA GLU A 75 12.00 1.36 -14.53
C GLU A 75 13.31 0.68 -14.93
N GLN A 76 14.26 1.45 -15.47
CA GLN A 76 15.59 0.97 -15.84
C GLN A 76 16.38 0.50 -14.60
N GLU A 77 16.43 1.34 -13.54
CA GLU A 77 17.06 0.98 -12.27
C GLU A 77 16.46 -0.30 -11.68
N ILE A 78 15.14 -0.50 -11.75
CA ILE A 78 14.50 -1.71 -11.22
C ILE A 78 14.82 -2.94 -12.08
N ALA A 79 14.75 -2.79 -13.41
CA ALA A 79 14.94 -3.89 -14.35
C ALA A 79 16.36 -4.48 -14.30
N VAL A 80 17.38 -3.63 -14.13
CA VAL A 80 18.79 -4.04 -14.12
C VAL A 80 19.32 -4.37 -12.72
N LEU A 81 18.50 -4.20 -11.68
CA LEU A 81 18.88 -4.45 -10.28
C LEU A 81 19.48 -5.84 -10.02
N PRO A 82 19.03 -6.95 -10.63
CA PRO A 82 19.68 -8.25 -10.45
C PRO A 82 21.15 -8.28 -10.89
N ALA A 83 21.56 -7.36 -11.75
CA ALA A 83 22.90 -7.26 -12.31
C ALA A 83 23.64 -6.00 -11.86
N TRP A 84 23.24 -5.38 -10.74
CA TRP A 84 23.73 -4.07 -10.29
C TRP A 84 25.27 -3.91 -10.25
N ARG A 85 26.03 -4.98 -9.99
CA ARG A 85 27.51 -4.97 -9.99
C ARG A 85 28.13 -4.78 -11.37
N ARG A 86 27.36 -4.90 -12.46
CA ARG A 86 27.83 -4.86 -13.85
C ARG A 86 27.37 -3.60 -14.60
N THR A 87 27.03 -2.55 -13.87
CA THR A 87 26.47 -1.30 -14.41
C THR A 87 26.90 -0.13 -13.54
N GLU A 88 26.92 1.07 -14.11
CA GLU A 88 27.29 2.33 -13.45
C GLU A 88 26.05 3.11 -12.95
N LEU A 89 24.84 2.53 -13.06
CA LEU A 89 23.59 3.19 -12.71
C LEU A 89 23.40 3.42 -11.20
N TYR A 90 24.15 2.70 -10.37
CA TYR A 90 24.07 2.80 -8.91
C TYR A 90 25.28 3.51 -8.35
N SER A 91 25.04 4.48 -7.48
CA SER A 91 26.06 5.23 -6.74
C SER A 91 26.90 4.32 -5.82
N PRO A 92 28.08 4.76 -5.36
CA PRO A 92 28.87 4.00 -4.39
C PRO A 92 28.11 3.66 -3.10
N LEU A 93 27.23 4.56 -2.64
CA LEU A 93 26.37 4.34 -1.48
C LEU A 93 25.38 3.20 -1.73
N GLU A 94 24.70 3.22 -2.87
CA GLU A 94 23.74 2.17 -3.26
C GLU A 94 24.43 0.83 -3.46
N GLN A 95 25.61 0.80 -4.09
CA GLN A 95 26.39 -0.41 -4.27
C GLN A 95 26.81 -1.04 -2.94
N ALA A 96 27.28 -0.22 -1.99
CA ALA A 96 27.64 -0.67 -0.64
C ALA A 96 26.43 -1.26 0.10
N ALA A 97 25.29 -0.58 0.05
CA ALA A 97 24.05 -1.05 0.66
C ALA A 97 23.50 -2.32 0.00
N LEU A 98 23.53 -2.42 -1.33
CA LEU A 98 23.10 -3.62 -2.06
C LEU A 98 23.98 -4.82 -1.75
N GLY A 99 25.31 -4.66 -1.73
CA GLY A 99 26.24 -5.73 -1.35
C GLY A 99 25.97 -6.26 0.06
N LEU A 100 25.82 -5.36 1.03
CA LEU A 100 25.49 -5.71 2.41
C LEU A 100 24.10 -6.36 2.54
N ALA A 101 23.11 -5.90 1.78
CA ALA A 101 21.78 -6.49 1.75
C ALA A 101 21.78 -7.92 1.19
N GLU A 102 22.55 -8.18 0.12
CA GLU A 102 22.71 -9.54 -0.42
C GLU A 102 23.39 -10.48 0.58
N ALA A 103 24.46 -10.01 1.24
CA ALA A 103 25.16 -10.78 2.27
C ALA A 103 24.23 -11.09 3.45
N THR A 104 23.42 -10.12 3.89
CA THR A 104 22.43 -10.30 4.96
C THR A 104 21.34 -11.32 4.56
N ALA A 105 20.89 -11.29 3.29
CA ALA A 105 19.84 -12.16 2.81
C ALA A 105 20.29 -13.62 2.60
N THR A 106 21.54 -13.80 2.17
CA THR A 106 22.08 -15.12 1.78
C THR A 106 22.89 -15.80 2.87
N LEU A 107 23.48 -15.03 3.79
CA LEU A 107 24.44 -15.51 4.80
C LEU A 107 25.50 -16.43 4.16
N PRO A 108 26.39 -15.87 3.31
CA PRO A 108 27.40 -16.65 2.59
C PRO A 108 28.49 -17.16 3.55
N ASP A 109 29.56 -17.76 2.99
CA ASP A 109 30.73 -18.14 3.77
C ASP A 109 31.38 -16.93 4.47
N GLU A 110 32.09 -17.19 5.58
CA GLU A 110 32.70 -16.17 6.44
C GLU A 110 33.63 -15.21 5.67
N HIS A 111 34.42 -15.74 4.74
CA HIS A 111 35.34 -14.92 3.97
C HIS A 111 34.60 -13.94 3.05
N THR A 112 33.52 -14.39 2.41
CA THR A 112 32.64 -13.52 1.62
C THR A 112 31.92 -12.51 2.50
N LEU A 113 31.39 -12.92 3.65
CA LEU A 113 30.69 -12.03 4.59
C LEU A 113 31.59 -10.90 5.07
N GLU A 114 32.80 -11.21 5.55
CA GLU A 114 33.80 -10.24 5.98
C GLU A 114 34.20 -9.28 4.87
N ARG A 115 34.35 -9.78 3.63
CA ARG A 115 34.66 -8.94 2.48
C ARG A 115 33.54 -7.93 2.19
N GLU A 116 32.29 -8.38 2.09
CA GLU A 116 31.16 -7.48 1.79
C GLU A 116 30.93 -6.46 2.93
N TYR A 117 31.08 -6.89 4.20
CA TYR A 117 31.00 -6.00 5.35
C TYR A 117 32.11 -4.93 5.33
N ALA A 118 33.36 -5.33 5.06
CA ALA A 118 34.48 -4.41 4.96
C ALA A 118 34.34 -3.41 3.79
N LEU A 119 33.75 -3.84 2.66
CA LEU A 119 33.42 -2.94 1.55
C LEU A 119 32.35 -1.93 1.95
N ALA A 120 31.29 -2.38 2.64
CA ALA A 120 30.23 -1.51 3.13
C ALA A 120 30.76 -0.46 4.12
N ARG A 121 31.65 -0.85 5.04
CA ARG A 121 32.29 0.05 6.02
C ARG A 121 33.14 1.17 5.43
N LYS A 122 33.59 1.05 4.18
CA LYS A 122 34.32 2.13 3.49
C LYS A 122 33.41 3.29 3.08
N VAL A 123 32.10 3.07 3.02
CA VAL A 123 31.14 4.03 2.45
C VAL A 123 30.02 4.39 3.44
N LEU A 124 29.48 3.40 4.16
CA LEU A 124 28.37 3.57 5.09
C LEU A 124 28.85 3.98 6.49
N THR A 125 28.13 4.92 7.10
CA THR A 125 28.24 5.17 8.55
C THR A 125 27.71 3.98 9.35
N ASP A 126 27.96 3.96 10.66
CA ASP A 126 27.47 2.90 11.54
C ASP A 126 25.93 2.85 11.55
N ASP A 127 25.27 4.00 11.57
CA ASP A 127 23.80 4.11 11.51
C ASP A 127 23.25 3.59 10.18
N GLN A 128 23.87 3.99 9.06
CA GLN A 128 23.45 3.56 7.72
C GLN A 128 23.63 2.04 7.54
N LEU A 129 24.75 1.50 8.01
CA LEU A 129 25.03 0.07 7.97
C LEU A 129 23.99 -0.71 8.79
N SER A 130 23.72 -0.25 10.01
CA SER A 130 22.69 -0.83 10.89
C SER A 130 21.31 -0.86 10.20
N VAL A 131 20.91 0.27 9.59
CA VAL A 131 19.64 0.38 8.87
C VAL A 131 19.58 -0.59 7.69
N VAL A 132 20.64 -0.72 6.89
CA VAL A 132 20.65 -1.64 5.73
C VAL A 132 20.48 -3.09 6.17
N VAL A 133 21.17 -3.53 7.23
CA VAL A 133 21.02 -4.88 7.79
C VAL A 133 19.61 -5.09 8.33
N TRP A 134 19.06 -4.13 9.07
CA TRP A 134 17.69 -4.21 9.57
C TRP A 134 16.64 -4.21 8.46
N ALA A 135 16.84 -3.42 7.40
CA ALA A 135 15.97 -3.40 6.22
C ALA A 135 15.98 -4.77 5.53
N ALA A 136 17.15 -5.31 5.22
CA ALA A 136 17.31 -6.62 4.59
C ALA A 136 16.74 -7.77 5.45
N THR A 137 16.96 -7.71 6.77
CA THR A 137 16.39 -8.68 7.73
C THR A 137 14.86 -8.60 7.74
N THR A 138 14.31 -7.39 7.81
CA THR A 138 12.88 -7.15 7.91
C THR A 138 12.15 -7.60 6.64
N ILE A 139 12.61 -7.19 5.46
CA ILE A 139 12.03 -7.67 4.20
C ILE A 139 12.22 -9.18 4.03
N GLY A 140 13.35 -9.73 4.46
CA GLY A 140 13.56 -11.17 4.50
C GLY A 140 12.52 -11.92 5.35
N ALA A 141 12.08 -11.35 6.47
CA ALA A 141 11.01 -11.92 7.29
C ALA A 141 9.65 -11.84 6.57
N PHE A 142 9.31 -10.70 5.96
CA PHE A 142 8.10 -10.57 5.13
C PHE A 142 8.08 -11.57 3.97
N ASN A 143 9.21 -11.78 3.30
CA ASN A 143 9.34 -12.74 2.20
C ASN A 143 8.99 -14.15 2.67
N ARG A 144 9.52 -14.58 3.81
CA ARG A 144 9.23 -15.89 4.40
C ARG A 144 7.75 -16.05 4.74
N VAL A 145 7.16 -15.07 5.42
CA VAL A 145 5.71 -15.05 5.72
C VAL A 145 4.91 -15.15 4.44
N SER A 146 5.30 -14.39 3.42
CA SER A 146 4.54 -14.28 2.18
C SER A 146 4.59 -15.56 1.34
N ILE A 147 5.80 -16.07 1.10
CA ILE A 147 6.05 -17.30 0.32
C ILE A 147 5.35 -18.50 0.96
N LEU A 148 5.52 -18.72 2.27
CA LEU A 148 4.94 -19.89 2.93
C LEU A 148 3.42 -19.81 3.04
N SER A 149 2.87 -18.60 3.04
CA SER A 149 1.43 -18.36 2.99
C SER A 149 0.86 -18.34 1.56
N ARG A 150 1.68 -18.53 0.51
CA ARG A 150 1.27 -18.42 -0.91
C ARG A 150 0.41 -17.19 -1.22
N HIS A 151 0.83 -16.02 -0.72
CA HIS A 151 0.09 -14.79 -1.01
C HIS A 151 0.00 -14.54 -2.53
N PRO A 152 -1.20 -14.31 -3.07
CA PRO A 152 -1.38 -14.14 -4.49
C PRO A 152 -0.85 -12.77 -4.94
N VAL A 153 -0.13 -12.75 -6.06
CA VAL A 153 0.08 -11.52 -6.82
C VAL A 153 -1.16 -11.30 -7.67
N ARG A 154 -1.85 -10.19 -7.45
CA ARG A 154 -2.94 -9.81 -8.35
C ARG A 154 -2.31 -9.18 -9.58
N ALA A 155 -2.73 -9.60 -10.76
CA ALA A 155 -2.37 -8.88 -11.98
C ALA A 155 -2.71 -7.40 -11.75
N SER A 156 -1.70 -6.55 -11.87
CA SER A 156 -1.94 -5.12 -12.05
C SER A 156 -2.93 -5.03 -13.21
N LYS A 157 -4.03 -4.29 -13.03
CA LYS A 157 -4.75 -3.80 -14.19
C LYS A 157 -3.74 -2.87 -14.84
N GLU A 158 -2.93 -3.38 -15.78
CA GLU A 158 -2.04 -2.58 -16.59
C GLU A 158 -2.83 -1.33 -16.93
N LYS A 159 -2.28 -0.15 -16.62
CA LYS A 159 -2.75 1.04 -17.31
C LYS A 159 -2.42 0.75 -18.75
N SER A 160 -3.38 0.15 -19.46
CA SER A 160 -3.28 -0.16 -20.87
C SER A 160 -2.83 1.12 -21.51
N THR A 161 -1.57 1.16 -21.94
CA THR A 161 -1.02 2.19 -22.81
C THR A 161 -1.52 1.97 -24.23
N MET A 162 -2.81 1.64 -24.35
CA MET A 162 -3.63 2.10 -25.44
C MET A 162 -4.49 3.22 -24.88
N THR A 163 -4.27 4.42 -25.41
CA THR A 163 -5.13 5.59 -25.20
C THR A 163 -6.57 5.23 -25.57
N THR A 164 -7.30 4.69 -24.60
CA THR A 164 -8.76 4.74 -24.54
C THR A 164 -9.07 5.86 -23.54
N PRO A 165 -9.95 6.82 -23.85
CA PRO A 165 -10.20 7.96 -22.97
C PRO A 165 -10.51 7.46 -21.56
N ALA A 166 -9.93 8.11 -20.55
CA ALA A 166 -10.22 7.82 -19.15
C ALA A 166 -11.75 7.73 -19.00
N SER A 167 -12.27 6.54 -18.70
CA SER A 167 -13.69 6.37 -18.45
C SER A 167 -14.03 7.22 -17.22
N GLU A 168 -14.68 8.36 -17.43
CA GLU A 168 -15.06 9.28 -16.38
C GLU A 168 -15.96 8.55 -15.37
N SER A 169 -15.68 8.78 -14.08
CA SER A 169 -16.61 8.38 -13.03
C SER A 169 -17.63 9.50 -12.83
N LYS A 170 -18.92 9.16 -12.87
CA LYS A 170 -20.02 10.10 -12.62
C LYS A 170 -20.79 9.66 -11.39
N VAL A 171 -21.02 10.55 -10.44
CA VAL A 171 -21.94 10.28 -9.32
C VAL A 171 -23.25 11.00 -9.59
N VAL A 172 -24.37 10.32 -9.34
CA VAL A 172 -25.72 10.88 -9.51
C VAL A 172 -26.54 10.56 -8.27
N ARG A 173 -27.31 11.53 -7.77
CA ARG A 173 -28.31 11.30 -6.72
C ARG A 173 -29.58 10.73 -7.35
N ASN A 174 -30.03 9.58 -6.87
CA ASN A 174 -31.24 8.90 -7.32
C ASN A 174 -32.28 8.90 -6.19
N ASP A 175 -33.20 9.86 -6.25
CA ASP A 175 -34.18 10.10 -5.19
C ASP A 175 -35.25 9.02 -5.11
N GLU A 176 -35.64 8.45 -6.26
CA GLU A 176 -36.61 7.36 -6.32
C GLU A 176 -36.11 6.10 -5.60
N LYS A 177 -34.78 5.89 -5.60
CA LYS A 177 -34.13 4.76 -4.95
C LYS A 177 -33.45 5.11 -3.62
N HIS A 178 -33.60 6.35 -3.17
CA HIS A 178 -32.97 6.86 -1.94
C HIS A 178 -31.47 6.53 -1.85
N ARG A 179 -30.73 6.75 -2.94
CA ARG A 179 -29.28 6.44 -2.99
C ARG A 179 -28.51 7.33 -3.95
N TYR A 180 -27.23 7.50 -3.69
CA TYR A 180 -26.27 8.03 -4.66
C TYR A 180 -25.68 6.88 -5.44
N GLU A 181 -25.57 7.01 -6.75
CA GLU A 181 -25.09 5.99 -7.66
C GLU A 181 -23.78 6.48 -8.30
N VAL A 182 -22.71 5.67 -8.21
CA VAL A 182 -21.46 5.94 -8.93
C VAL A 182 -21.39 5.08 -10.17
N PHE A 183 -21.20 5.72 -11.32
CA PHE A 183 -21.02 5.09 -12.62
C PHE A 183 -19.56 5.17 -13.02
N TYR A 184 -19.06 4.14 -13.72
CA TYR A 184 -17.72 4.12 -14.29
C TYR A 184 -17.77 3.56 -15.70
N GLY A 185 -17.49 4.40 -16.70
CA GLY A 185 -17.61 3.98 -18.11
C GLY A 185 -19.05 3.69 -18.56
N GLY A 186 -20.04 4.29 -17.89
CA GLY A 186 -21.47 4.09 -18.17
C GLY A 186 -22.13 3.00 -17.32
N ASP A 187 -21.36 2.11 -16.71
CA ASP A 187 -21.90 1.04 -15.86
C ASP A 187 -22.06 1.49 -14.42
N LEU A 188 -23.14 1.04 -13.76
CA LEU A 188 -23.35 1.28 -12.33
C LEU A 188 -22.30 0.49 -11.53
N ALA A 189 -21.36 1.20 -10.92
CA ALA A 189 -20.23 0.64 -10.19
C ALA A 189 -20.47 0.51 -8.69
N GLY A 190 -21.47 1.20 -8.15
CA GLY A 190 -21.84 1.10 -6.74
C GLY A 190 -22.80 2.19 -6.30
N PHE A 191 -23.16 2.20 -5.03
CA PHE A 191 -24.11 3.15 -4.48
C PHE A 191 -23.93 3.40 -2.98
N ALA A 192 -24.46 4.53 -2.51
CA ALA A 192 -24.57 4.90 -1.11
C ALA A 192 -26.04 5.18 -0.79
N GLU A 193 -26.66 4.33 0.01
CA GLU A 193 -28.05 4.49 0.45
C GLU A 193 -28.15 5.56 1.53
N TYR A 194 -29.24 6.32 1.47
CA TYR A 194 -29.58 7.32 2.46
C TYR A 194 -31.06 7.22 2.84
N GLU A 195 -31.40 7.70 4.02
CA GLU A 195 -32.76 8.03 4.42
C GLU A 195 -32.82 9.51 4.77
N GLU A 196 -33.90 10.18 4.37
CA GLU A 196 -34.16 11.56 4.79
C GLU A 196 -35.12 11.56 5.98
N ARG A 197 -34.71 12.21 7.06
CA ARG A 197 -35.51 12.37 8.27
C ARG A 197 -35.38 13.80 8.75
N ASP A 198 -36.49 14.53 8.80
CA ASP A 198 -36.51 15.94 9.18
C ASP A 198 -35.43 16.75 8.41
N ASP A 199 -34.49 17.37 9.09
CA ASP A 199 -33.35 18.11 8.55
C ASP A 199 -32.08 17.25 8.35
N GLU A 200 -32.16 15.93 8.56
CA GLU A 200 -31.03 15.00 8.50
C GLU A 200 -31.00 14.17 7.20
N THR A 201 -29.79 13.91 6.70
CA THR A 201 -29.50 12.83 5.74
C THR A 201 -28.77 11.72 6.49
N VAL A 202 -29.42 10.55 6.61
CA VAL A 202 -28.90 9.37 7.32
C VAL A 202 -28.31 8.41 6.30
N PHE A 203 -26.98 8.27 6.26
CA PHE A 203 -26.33 7.29 5.38
C PHE A 203 -26.33 5.91 6.03
N THR A 204 -27.00 4.94 5.42
CA THR A 204 -27.26 3.61 5.99
C THR A 204 -26.30 2.55 5.47
N HIS A 205 -25.99 2.57 4.17
CA HIS A 205 -25.14 1.58 3.54
C HIS A 205 -24.33 2.14 2.37
N THR A 206 -23.18 1.54 2.08
CA THR A 206 -22.36 1.89 0.92
C THR A 206 -21.73 0.63 0.36
N GLU A 207 -21.92 0.42 -0.94
CA GLU A 207 -21.44 -0.75 -1.65
C GLU A 207 -20.77 -0.32 -2.96
N ILE A 208 -19.63 -0.93 -3.27
CA ILE A 208 -18.97 -0.85 -4.56
C ILE A 208 -18.84 -2.27 -5.07
N ASP A 209 -19.28 -2.50 -6.30
CA ASP A 209 -19.17 -3.81 -6.94
C ASP A 209 -17.68 -4.21 -7.03
N GLY A 210 -17.41 -5.48 -6.71
CA GLY A 210 -16.07 -6.08 -6.73
C GLY A 210 -15.32 -5.86 -8.04
N ALA A 211 -16.01 -5.86 -9.18
CA ALA A 211 -15.43 -5.60 -10.51
C ALA A 211 -14.75 -4.22 -10.61
N PHE A 212 -15.26 -3.26 -9.84
CA PHE A 212 -14.79 -1.87 -9.82
C PHE A 212 -13.92 -1.53 -8.59
N SER A 213 -13.64 -2.52 -7.73
CA SER A 213 -12.75 -2.35 -6.57
C SER A 213 -11.35 -1.84 -6.97
N GLY A 214 -10.76 -1.02 -6.09
CA GLY A 214 -9.41 -0.45 -6.28
C GLY A 214 -9.35 0.78 -7.20
N LYS A 215 -10.47 1.27 -7.72
CA LYS A 215 -10.56 2.45 -8.59
C LYS A 215 -10.83 3.77 -7.86
N GLY A 216 -10.85 3.78 -6.53
CA GLY A 216 -11.17 4.97 -5.72
C GLY A 216 -12.65 5.38 -5.69
N LEU A 217 -13.54 4.65 -6.38
CA LEU A 217 -14.95 5.01 -6.55
C LEU A 217 -15.72 5.14 -5.24
N GLY A 218 -15.40 4.34 -4.22
CA GLY A 218 -16.01 4.48 -2.89
C GLY A 218 -15.73 5.85 -2.25
N SER A 219 -14.50 6.34 -2.35
CA SER A 219 -14.13 7.67 -1.86
C SER A 219 -14.79 8.77 -2.68
N THR A 220 -14.83 8.63 -4.01
CA THR A 220 -15.52 9.59 -4.91
C THR A 220 -17.00 9.70 -4.58
N LEU A 221 -17.66 8.55 -4.40
CA LEU A 221 -19.07 8.45 -4.04
C LEU A 221 -19.34 9.07 -2.67
N ALA A 222 -18.55 8.71 -1.65
CA ALA A 222 -18.70 9.26 -0.30
C ALA A 222 -18.48 10.77 -0.27
N LYS A 223 -17.44 11.26 -0.97
CA LYS A 223 -17.18 12.69 -1.11
C LYS A 223 -18.39 13.43 -1.67
N HIS A 224 -18.89 12.99 -2.82
CA HIS A 224 -19.98 13.67 -3.50
C HIS A 224 -21.28 13.61 -2.68
N ALA A 225 -21.60 12.47 -2.06
CA ALA A 225 -22.78 12.33 -1.23
C ALA A 225 -22.74 13.24 0.02
N VAL A 226 -21.57 13.36 0.65
CA VAL A 226 -21.36 14.25 1.79
C VAL A 226 -21.43 15.72 1.37
N GLU A 227 -20.76 16.11 0.28
CA GLU A 227 -20.78 17.47 -0.24
C GLU A 227 -22.20 17.91 -0.62
N ASP A 228 -22.96 17.06 -1.32
CA ASP A 228 -24.36 17.34 -1.65
C ASP A 228 -25.24 17.49 -0.40
N ALA A 229 -25.05 16.66 0.63
CA ALA A 229 -25.78 16.82 1.89
C ALA A 229 -25.47 18.16 2.57
N VAL A 230 -24.20 18.58 2.57
CA VAL A 230 -23.75 19.88 3.09
C VAL A 230 -24.34 21.04 2.28
N GLU A 231 -24.28 20.98 0.95
CA GLU A 231 -24.83 22.01 0.05
C GLU A 231 -26.34 22.17 0.22
N ARG A 232 -27.05 21.07 0.50
CA ARG A 232 -28.48 21.07 0.82
C ARG A 232 -28.80 21.48 2.26
N ASN A 233 -27.80 21.92 3.04
CA ASN A 233 -27.92 22.30 4.46
C ASN A 233 -28.55 21.20 5.33
N ARG A 234 -28.26 19.93 5.03
CA ARG A 234 -28.74 18.78 5.79
C ARG A 234 -27.67 18.36 6.80
N ALA A 235 -28.10 18.00 8.00
CA ALA A 235 -27.21 17.40 8.97
C ALA A 235 -26.94 15.93 8.61
N ILE A 236 -25.70 15.46 8.79
CA ILE A 236 -25.24 14.16 8.34
C ILE A 236 -25.20 13.18 9.52
N ARG A 237 -25.92 12.06 9.40
CA ARG A 237 -25.85 10.94 10.36
C ARG A 237 -25.24 9.69 9.68
N PRO A 238 -23.97 9.35 9.96
CA PRO A 238 -23.27 8.28 9.25
C PRO A 238 -23.42 6.92 9.96
N LEU A 239 -24.54 6.22 9.75
CA LEU A 239 -24.71 4.86 10.27
C LEU A 239 -23.84 3.85 9.52
N CYS A 240 -23.63 4.07 8.22
CA CYS A 240 -22.73 3.29 7.39
C CYS A 240 -21.27 3.40 7.91
N PRO A 241 -20.60 2.27 8.24
CA PRO A 241 -19.22 2.29 8.69
C PRO A 241 -18.24 2.89 7.67
N PHE A 242 -18.53 2.76 6.38
CA PHE A 242 -17.70 3.33 5.31
C PHE A 242 -17.76 4.85 5.31
N ILE A 243 -18.96 5.43 5.35
CA ILE A 243 -19.16 6.89 5.42
C ILE A 243 -18.57 7.44 6.71
N ARG A 244 -18.72 6.74 7.84
CA ARG A 244 -18.09 7.13 9.10
C ARG A 244 -16.56 7.18 8.97
N ALA A 245 -15.95 6.12 8.44
CA ALA A 245 -14.50 6.07 8.23
C ALA A 245 -14.01 7.12 7.21
N TYR A 246 -14.84 7.50 6.24
CA TYR A 246 -14.57 8.62 5.35
C TYR A 246 -14.57 9.94 6.14
N LEU A 247 -15.62 10.25 6.89
CA LEU A 247 -15.74 11.48 7.69
C LEU A 247 -14.63 11.60 8.75
N ASP A 248 -14.21 10.50 9.39
CA ASP A 248 -13.11 10.47 10.35
C ASP A 248 -11.78 10.97 9.74
N LYS A 249 -11.59 10.79 8.42
CA LYS A 249 -10.42 11.27 7.67
C LYS A 249 -10.60 12.67 7.07
N HIS A 250 -11.80 13.24 7.14
CA HIS A 250 -12.16 14.50 6.51
C HIS A 250 -12.82 15.44 7.53
N PRO A 251 -12.04 15.95 8.51
CA PRO A 251 -12.57 16.74 9.63
C PRO A 251 -13.22 18.07 9.22
N GLN A 252 -13.00 18.53 7.98
CA GLN A 252 -13.66 19.72 7.45
C GLN A 252 -15.20 19.63 7.42
N TYR A 253 -15.77 18.43 7.47
CA TYR A 253 -17.23 18.23 7.47
C TYR A 253 -17.82 18.13 8.88
N ASP A 254 -17.02 18.19 9.94
CA ASP A 254 -17.42 17.89 11.31
C ASP A 254 -18.60 18.74 11.81
N ALA A 255 -18.66 20.01 11.41
CA ALA A 255 -19.73 20.92 11.77
C ALA A 255 -21.11 20.46 11.26
N HIS A 256 -21.13 19.58 10.25
CA HIS A 256 -22.35 19.05 9.63
C HIS A 256 -22.70 17.64 10.13
N VAL A 257 -21.89 17.01 10.98
CA VAL A 257 -22.07 15.61 11.39
C VAL A 257 -22.71 15.50 12.78
N ILE A 258 -23.86 14.83 12.86
CA ILE A 258 -24.52 14.54 14.13
C ILE A 258 -24.06 13.17 14.68
N GLY A 259 -23.79 13.13 15.98
CA GLY A 259 -23.45 11.88 16.69
C GLY A 259 -21.97 11.50 16.65
N LYS A 260 -21.08 12.42 16.25
CA LYS A 260 -19.63 12.25 16.38
C LYS A 260 -19.29 12.19 17.88
N GLY A 261 -18.97 11.00 18.40
CA GLY A 261 -18.57 10.79 19.80
C GLY A 261 -19.49 9.94 20.69
N ILE A 262 -20.53 9.28 20.16
CA ILE A 262 -21.22 8.23 20.95
C ILE A 262 -20.37 6.96 20.89
N THR A 263 -19.51 6.80 21.89
CA THR A 263 -18.99 5.50 22.32
C THR A 263 -20.18 4.58 22.53
N ARG A 264 -20.27 3.50 21.75
CA ARG A 264 -21.12 2.36 22.10
C ARG A 264 -20.52 1.63 23.29
#